data_AF-A0AAD9WFP6-F1
#
_entry.id   AF-A0AAD9WFP6-F1
#
_cell.length_a   1.000
_cell.length_b   1.000
_cell.length_c   1.000
_cell.angle_alpha   90.00
_cell.angle_beta   90.00
_cell.angle_gamma   90.00
#
_symmetry.space_group_name_H-M   'P 1'
#
loop_
_entity.id
_entity.type
_entity.pdbx_description
1 polymer ?
#
loop_
_entity_poly.entity_id
_entity_poly.type
_entity_poly.pdbx_seq_one_letter_code
_entity_poly.pdbx_strand_id
1 'polypeptide(L)'
;MAAQTVAQEEFDTIIAKASVDQKPSHHPDDTADYAHDAEHPDRDEEETFLQQRIDENMRVPSLDPRGGPMFLPHRDFYNGCTTGVKGVIADARSFEEARKSNVGASRKLKVSENRIGEENKRLSTFLLDDGEHSASEEEEEFVERWREQRREELRRDGSGVRTRRTSPSVRRYGRFDEVDALGYLDAIEKVTRETVVVVFVYDHECPVSQVISDALTPLVSKNPSVHFVRVPYEDIEFDNAGVPAILAYKNQGDLFANLTYIIDQIPDDTLFDTGALETILRKHKVL
;
A
#
# COMPACT_ATOMS: atom_id res chain seq x y z
N MET A 1 -51.34 -26.64 48.13
CA MET A 1 -50.66 -25.93 47.03
C MET A 1 -49.18 -25.89 47.39
N ALA A 2 -48.33 -26.56 46.63
CA ALA A 2 -46.89 -26.61 46.93
C ALA A 2 -46.29 -25.24 46.63
N ALA A 3 -45.62 -24.63 47.61
CA ALA A 3 -44.94 -23.36 47.45
C ALA A 3 -43.80 -23.53 46.45
N GLN A 4 -43.82 -22.74 45.38
CA GLN A 4 -42.75 -22.72 44.38
C GLN A 4 -41.48 -22.25 45.08
N THR A 5 -40.39 -22.99 44.89
CA THR A 5 -39.13 -22.66 45.55
C THR A 5 -38.52 -21.43 44.88
N VAL A 6 -37.79 -20.60 45.64
CA VAL A 6 -37.07 -19.43 45.10
C VAL A 6 -36.19 -19.82 43.91
N ALA A 7 -35.57 -21.00 43.96
CA ALA A 7 -34.78 -21.54 42.86
C ALA A 7 -35.60 -21.86 41.59
N GLN A 8 -36.84 -22.30 41.72
CA GLN A 8 -37.74 -22.49 40.57
C GLN A 8 -38.17 -21.16 39.98
N GLU A 9 -38.43 -20.15 40.81
CA GLU A 9 -38.80 -18.81 40.35
C GLU A 9 -37.65 -18.13 39.59
N GLU A 10 -36.42 -18.26 40.07
CA GLU A 10 -35.22 -17.81 39.34
C GLU A 10 -35.03 -18.55 38.01
N PHE A 11 -35.22 -19.87 38.00
CA PHE A 11 -35.10 -20.68 36.79
C PHE A 11 -36.13 -20.29 35.73
N ASP A 12 -37.40 -20.14 36.13
CA ASP A 12 -38.49 -19.74 35.24
C ASP A 12 -38.26 -18.32 34.70
N THR A 13 -37.67 -17.42 35.50
CA THR A 13 -37.30 -16.07 35.08
C THR A 13 -36.18 -16.08 34.03
N ILE A 14 -35.18 -16.96 34.18
CA ILE A 14 -34.09 -17.10 33.20
C ILE A 14 -34.60 -17.68 31.88
N ILE A 15 -35.47 -18.69 31.95
CA ILE A 15 -36.10 -19.30 30.77
C ILE A 15 -36.97 -18.27 30.04
N ALA A 16 -37.80 -17.53 30.78
CA ALA A 16 -38.65 -16.48 30.22
C ALA A 16 -37.79 -15.40 29.52
N LYS A 17 -36.72 -14.92 30.17
CA LYS A 17 -35.80 -13.93 29.60
C LYS A 17 -35.04 -14.44 28.37
N ALA A 18 -34.71 -15.73 28.32
CA ALA A 18 -34.07 -16.35 27.15
C ALA A 18 -35.04 -16.58 25.98
N SER A 19 -36.35 -16.72 26.27
CA SER A 19 -37.40 -16.97 25.28
C SER A 19 -37.96 -15.70 24.62
N VAL A 20 -37.67 -14.52 25.16
CA VAL A 20 -38.06 -13.24 24.56
C VAL A 20 -37.19 -12.98 23.34
N ASP A 21 -37.82 -13.00 22.17
CA ASP A 21 -37.19 -12.85 20.84
C ASP A 21 -36.66 -11.43 20.55
N GLN A 22 -36.81 -10.52 21.51
CA GLN A 22 -36.26 -9.17 21.48
C GLN A 22 -34.96 -9.12 22.29
N LYS A 23 -33.87 -9.66 21.72
CA LYS A 23 -32.54 -9.24 22.16
C LYS A 23 -32.33 -7.82 21.63
N PRO A 24 -32.11 -6.82 22.50
CA PRO A 24 -31.70 -5.50 22.01
C PRO A 24 -30.39 -5.68 21.23
N SER A 25 -30.31 -5.03 20.07
CA SER A 25 -29.12 -5.06 19.20
C SER A 25 -27.89 -4.41 19.86
N HIS A 26 -28.09 -3.72 20.98
CA HIS A 26 -27.07 -2.98 21.71
C HIS A 26 -27.25 -3.16 23.23
N HIS A 27 -26.19 -2.86 23.97
CA HIS A 27 -26.18 -2.94 25.42
C HIS A 27 -27.03 -1.79 26.02
N PRO A 28 -27.77 -2.01 27.13
CA PRO A 28 -28.70 -1.01 27.68
C PRO A 28 -28.03 0.31 28.11
N ASP A 29 -26.75 0.28 28.51
CA ASP A 29 -26.00 1.50 28.84
C ASP A 29 -25.62 2.33 27.59
N ASP A 30 -25.56 1.70 26.41
CA ASP A 30 -25.19 2.37 25.16
C ASP A 30 -26.40 3.04 24.47
N THR A 31 -27.62 2.82 25.00
CA THR A 31 -28.88 3.31 24.41
C THR A 31 -28.92 4.84 24.28
N ALA A 32 -28.24 5.56 25.18
CA ALA A 32 -28.17 7.03 25.14
C ALA A 32 -27.21 7.55 24.04
N ASP A 33 -26.15 6.80 23.74
CA ASP A 33 -25.12 7.20 22.78
C ASP A 33 -25.59 7.01 21.33
N TYR A 34 -26.47 6.04 21.09
CA TYR A 34 -27.05 5.73 19.78
C TYR A 34 -28.46 6.30 19.56
N ALA A 35 -28.93 7.22 20.41
CA ALA A 35 -30.25 7.84 20.27
C ALA A 35 -30.45 8.54 18.90
N HIS A 36 -29.35 8.99 18.29
CA HIS A 36 -29.35 9.60 16.95
C HIS A 36 -29.26 8.59 15.78
N ASP A 37 -28.89 7.33 16.02
CA ASP A 37 -28.78 6.30 14.97
C ASP A 37 -30.14 5.68 14.63
N ALA A 38 -31.14 5.84 15.50
CA ALA A 38 -32.48 5.28 15.32
C ALA A 38 -33.33 6.03 14.27
N GLU A 39 -32.98 7.28 13.93
CA GLU A 39 -33.76 8.13 13.03
C GLU A 39 -32.96 8.55 11.79
N HIS A 40 -32.72 7.61 10.89
CA HIS A 40 -32.40 7.94 9.49
C HIS A 40 -33.45 7.32 8.56
N PRO A 41 -34.53 8.05 8.23
CA PRO A 41 -35.57 7.58 7.31
C PRO A 41 -35.14 7.52 5.83
N ASP A 42 -33.91 7.93 5.51
CA ASP A 42 -33.39 8.04 4.14
C ASP A 42 -32.32 6.97 3.83
N ARG A 43 -32.55 5.70 4.17
CA ARG A 43 -31.69 4.61 3.66
C ARG A 43 -32.18 4.20 2.28
N ASP A 44 -31.34 4.42 1.27
CA ASP A 44 -31.62 4.03 -0.10
C ASP A 44 -31.86 2.50 -0.21
N GLU A 45 -32.67 2.06 -1.17
CA GLU A 45 -32.97 0.63 -1.39
C GLU A 45 -31.69 -0.22 -1.53
N GLU A 46 -30.63 0.35 -2.11
CA GLU A 46 -29.32 -0.30 -2.27
C GLU A 46 -28.62 -0.51 -0.91
N GLU A 47 -28.75 0.42 0.03
CA GLU A 47 -28.19 0.28 1.38
C GLU A 47 -28.91 -0.80 2.17
N THR A 48 -30.23 -0.91 2.04
CA THR A 48 -31.00 -1.96 2.71
C THR A 48 -30.63 -3.35 2.22
N PHE A 49 -30.41 -3.51 0.91
CA PHE A 49 -29.97 -4.76 0.31
C PHE A 49 -28.55 -5.16 0.76
N LEU A 50 -27.63 -4.19 0.83
CA LEU A 50 -26.28 -4.40 1.36
C LEU A 50 -26.32 -4.82 2.83
N GLN A 51 -27.13 -4.13 3.64
CA GLN A 51 -27.30 -4.45 5.06
C GLN A 51 -27.85 -5.87 5.25
N GLN A 52 -28.87 -6.26 4.49
CA GLN A 52 -29.47 -7.59 4.56
C GLN A 52 -28.47 -8.70 4.21
N ARG A 53 -27.60 -8.44 3.21
CA ARG A 53 -26.56 -9.38 2.80
C ARG A 53 -25.41 -9.47 3.81
N ILE A 54 -25.12 -8.38 4.53
CA ILE A 54 -24.18 -8.37 5.66
C ILE A 54 -24.75 -9.18 6.82
N ASP A 55 -26.01 -8.96 7.19
CA ASP A 55 -26.68 -9.68 8.28
C ASP A 55 -26.79 -11.19 8.00
N GLU A 56 -27.14 -11.59 6.77
CA GLU A 56 -27.14 -13.01 6.37
C GLU A 56 -25.75 -13.64 6.52
N ASN A 57 -24.70 -12.91 6.13
CA ASN A 57 -23.32 -13.40 6.23
C ASN A 57 -22.78 -13.40 7.67
N MET A 58 -23.32 -12.56 8.55
CA MET A 58 -22.98 -12.50 9.98
C MET A 58 -23.78 -13.50 10.83
N ARG A 59 -24.95 -13.96 10.33
CA ARG A 59 -25.81 -14.95 11.00
C ARG A 59 -25.40 -16.40 10.75
N VAL A 60 -24.35 -16.63 9.96
CA VAL A 60 -23.73 -17.96 9.90
C VAL A 60 -23.16 -18.29 11.30
N PRO A 61 -23.52 -19.44 11.91
CA PRO A 61 -22.98 -19.80 13.21
C PRO A 61 -21.46 -19.85 13.10
N SER A 62 -20.76 -18.93 13.76
CA SER A 62 -19.30 -18.89 13.84
C SER A 62 -18.68 -20.10 14.57
N LEU A 63 -19.48 -21.11 14.92
CA LEU A 63 -19.05 -22.37 15.52
C LEU A 63 -19.91 -23.49 14.93
N ASP A 64 -19.36 -24.23 13.96
CA ASP A 64 -19.86 -25.58 13.67
C ASP A 64 -19.29 -26.51 14.76
N PRO A 65 -20.11 -27.12 15.63
CA PRO A 65 -19.64 -28.00 16.72
C PRO A 65 -18.98 -29.30 16.24
N ARG A 66 -18.84 -29.49 14.92
CA ARG A 66 -18.43 -30.76 14.30
C ARG A 66 -17.00 -30.77 13.73
N GLY A 67 -16.18 -29.76 14.02
CA GLY A 67 -14.77 -29.77 13.63
C GLY A 67 -14.55 -29.89 12.11
N GLY A 68 -15.43 -29.26 11.32
CA GLY A 68 -15.26 -29.15 9.88
C GLY A 68 -14.09 -28.23 9.50
N PRO A 69 -13.48 -28.40 8.31
CA PRO A 69 -12.33 -27.59 7.89
C PRO A 69 -12.72 -26.11 7.85
N MET A 70 -11.97 -25.27 8.56
CA MET A 70 -12.10 -23.82 8.54
C MET A 70 -11.94 -23.33 7.09
N PHE A 71 -13.04 -22.93 6.46
CA PHE A 71 -13.00 -22.36 5.12
C PHE A 71 -12.53 -20.91 5.21
N LEU A 72 -11.34 -20.63 4.67
CA LEU A 72 -10.88 -19.25 4.46
C LEU A 72 -11.90 -18.55 3.55
N PRO A 73 -12.34 -17.31 3.86
CA PRO A 73 -13.39 -16.67 3.10
C PRO A 73 -12.93 -16.33 1.68
N HIS A 74 -13.89 -15.90 0.86
CA HIS A 74 -13.71 -15.79 -0.59
C HIS A 74 -12.53 -14.89 -0.99
N ARG A 75 -11.88 -15.16 -2.13
CA ARG A 75 -10.69 -14.43 -2.62
C ARG A 75 -10.89 -12.91 -2.62
N ASP A 76 -12.10 -12.47 -2.95
CA ASP A 76 -12.45 -11.05 -3.03
C ASP A 76 -12.32 -10.29 -1.70
N PHE A 77 -12.39 -10.98 -0.56
CA PHE A 77 -12.29 -10.35 0.77
C PHE A 77 -10.88 -9.82 1.08
N TYR A 78 -9.85 -10.40 0.42
CA TYR A 78 -8.43 -10.13 0.66
C TYR A 78 -7.72 -9.47 -0.53
N ASN A 79 -8.43 -9.23 -1.64
CA ASN A 79 -7.84 -8.65 -2.84
C ASN A 79 -7.21 -7.28 -2.55
N GLY A 80 -5.88 -7.18 -2.71
CA GLY A 80 -5.12 -5.93 -2.56
C GLY A 80 -4.67 -5.58 -1.14
N CYS A 81 -4.91 -6.44 -0.14
CA CYS A 81 -4.43 -6.25 1.23
C CYS A 81 -3.24 -7.18 1.51
N THR A 82 -2.04 -6.61 1.67
CA THR A 82 -0.81 -7.35 1.98
C THR A 82 -0.42 -7.30 3.46
N THR A 83 -1.19 -6.59 4.29
CA THR A 83 -0.89 -6.37 5.72
C THR A 83 -2.10 -6.69 6.61
N GLY A 84 -1.85 -6.92 7.89
CA GLY A 84 -2.87 -7.22 8.91
C GLY A 84 -3.49 -8.62 8.76
N VAL A 85 -4.65 -8.83 9.41
CA VAL A 85 -5.39 -10.12 9.39
C VAL A 85 -5.68 -10.59 7.97
N LYS A 86 -5.89 -9.65 7.04
CA LYS A 86 -6.14 -9.93 5.63
C LYS A 86 -4.91 -10.43 4.88
N GLY A 87 -3.74 -9.82 5.12
CA GLY A 87 -2.47 -10.29 4.55
C GLY A 87 -2.11 -11.68 5.06
N VAL A 88 -2.29 -11.95 6.35
CA VAL A 88 -2.01 -13.28 6.95
C VAL A 88 -2.86 -14.37 6.30
N ILE A 89 -4.12 -14.09 5.99
CA ILE A 89 -5.02 -15.06 5.36
C ILE A 89 -4.67 -15.29 3.89
N ALA A 90 -4.28 -14.23 3.16
CA ALA A 90 -3.75 -14.37 1.81
C ALA A 90 -2.47 -15.22 1.78
N ASP A 91 -1.57 -14.98 2.72
CA ASP A 91 -0.32 -15.72 2.89
C ASP A 91 -0.59 -17.20 3.22
N ALA A 92 -1.51 -17.50 4.15
CA ALA A 92 -1.91 -18.86 4.47
C ALA A 92 -2.44 -19.65 3.25
N ARG A 93 -3.23 -19.01 2.39
CA ARG A 93 -3.71 -19.64 1.15
C ARG A 93 -2.57 -19.92 0.17
N SER A 94 -1.66 -18.96 -0.02
CA SER A 94 -0.50 -19.15 -0.90
C SER A 94 0.47 -20.21 -0.37
N PHE A 95 0.61 -20.34 0.95
CA PHE A 95 1.35 -21.43 1.60
C PHE A 95 0.72 -22.80 1.33
N GLU A 96 -0.61 -22.92 1.43
CA GLU A 96 -1.31 -24.16 1.06
C GLU A 96 -1.16 -24.51 -0.42
N GLU A 97 -1.24 -23.52 -1.32
CA GLU A 97 -1.06 -23.74 -2.76
C GLU A 97 0.37 -24.21 -3.06
N ALA A 98 1.38 -23.60 -2.43
CA ALA A 98 2.77 -24.03 -2.54
C ALA A 98 2.96 -25.46 -1.99
N ARG A 99 2.40 -25.77 -0.81
CA ARG A 99 2.46 -27.10 -0.19
C ARG A 99 1.77 -28.17 -1.05
N LYS A 100 0.58 -27.88 -1.60
CA LYS A 100 -0.14 -28.78 -2.51
C LYS A 100 0.63 -29.02 -3.81
N SER A 101 1.28 -27.98 -4.34
CA SER A 101 2.10 -28.11 -5.54
C SER A 101 3.33 -29.00 -5.33
N ASN A 102 4.02 -28.86 -4.19
CA ASN A 102 5.16 -29.68 -3.81
C ASN A 102 4.78 -31.16 -3.60
N VAL A 103 3.68 -31.43 -2.89
CA VAL A 103 3.16 -32.79 -2.68
C VAL A 103 2.63 -33.42 -3.97
N GLY A 104 2.15 -32.62 -4.92
CA GLY A 104 1.70 -33.05 -6.25
C GLY A 104 2.84 -33.41 -7.21
N ALA A 105 3.97 -32.71 -7.12
CA ALA A 105 5.17 -32.99 -7.91
C ALA A 105 5.81 -34.34 -7.52
N SER A 106 5.89 -34.64 -6.23
CA SER A 106 6.40 -35.93 -5.72
C SER A 106 5.50 -37.13 -6.08
N ARG A 107 4.20 -36.91 -6.30
CA ARG A 107 3.27 -37.96 -6.77
C ARG A 107 3.26 -38.14 -8.29
N LYS A 108 3.54 -37.10 -9.09
CA LYS A 108 3.58 -37.21 -10.56
C LYS A 108 4.76 -38.01 -11.11
N LEU A 109 5.85 -38.13 -10.37
CA LEU A 109 7.02 -38.94 -10.77
C LEU A 109 6.83 -40.45 -10.59
N LYS A 110 5.76 -40.92 -9.94
CA LYS A 110 5.51 -42.36 -9.67
C LYS A 110 4.35 -42.98 -10.45
N VAL A 111 3.74 -42.29 -11.43
CA VAL A 111 2.55 -42.79 -12.16
C VAL A 111 2.84 -43.08 -13.65
N SER A 112 4.09 -43.23 -14.04
CA SER A 112 4.45 -43.73 -15.38
C SER A 112 4.88 -45.19 -15.38
N GLU A 113 4.04 -46.11 -14.90
CA GLU A 113 3.99 -47.47 -15.44
C GLU A 113 2.71 -48.21 -14.98
N ASN A 114 2.03 -48.82 -15.95
CA ASN A 114 0.95 -49.82 -15.85
C ASN A 114 -0.53 -49.40 -15.70
N ARG A 115 -1.20 -49.50 -16.86
CA ARG A 115 -2.41 -50.31 -17.20
C ARG A 115 -3.79 -49.95 -16.62
N ILE A 116 -4.67 -49.55 -17.57
CA ILE A 116 -5.96 -50.15 -17.97
C ILE A 116 -6.79 -50.79 -16.84
N GLY A 117 -7.98 -50.24 -16.57
CA GLY A 117 -9.03 -50.90 -15.80
C GLY A 117 -10.09 -49.93 -15.29
N GLU A 118 -11.35 -50.25 -15.59
CA GLU A 118 -12.57 -49.48 -15.39
C GLU A 118 -13.05 -49.38 -13.92
N GLU A 119 -13.95 -48.43 -13.68
CA GLU A 119 -14.90 -48.27 -12.57
C GLU A 119 -14.45 -47.81 -11.16
N ASN A 120 -15.24 -46.85 -10.65
CA ASN A 120 -15.34 -46.32 -9.28
C ASN A 120 -14.18 -45.48 -8.71
N LYS A 121 -14.27 -44.16 -8.90
CA LYS A 121 -13.58 -43.15 -8.07
C LYS A 121 -14.58 -42.25 -7.33
N ARG A 122 -15.18 -42.80 -6.29
CA ARG A 122 -15.55 -42.07 -5.07
C ARG A 122 -14.90 -42.84 -3.93
N LEU A 123 -14.25 -42.14 -2.99
CA LEU A 123 -13.54 -42.67 -1.81
C LEU A 123 -12.04 -43.01 -2.01
N SER A 124 -11.17 -42.00 -1.97
CA SER A 124 -9.80 -42.16 -1.45
C SER A 124 -9.17 -40.79 -1.13
N THR A 125 -9.56 -40.17 -0.02
CA THR A 125 -8.79 -39.06 0.60
C THR A 125 -8.81 -39.19 2.12
N PHE A 126 -8.64 -40.42 2.58
CA PHE A 126 -8.33 -40.71 3.97
C PHE A 126 -7.25 -41.79 3.94
N LEU A 127 -6.24 -41.64 4.80
CA LEU A 127 -5.06 -42.49 4.99
C LEU A 127 -3.84 -42.10 4.16
N LEU A 128 -2.96 -41.30 4.78
CA LEU A 128 -1.52 -41.52 4.95
C LEU A 128 -1.09 -40.42 5.95
N ASP A 129 -1.12 -40.69 7.25
CA ASP A 129 -0.20 -41.52 8.05
C ASP A 129 0.79 -40.61 8.80
N ASP A 130 0.85 -40.88 10.09
CA ASP A 130 1.34 -40.10 11.20
C ASP A 130 2.84 -40.40 11.35
N GLY A 131 3.68 -39.57 10.72
CA GLY A 131 5.14 -39.73 10.67
C GLY A 131 5.87 -38.66 11.47
N GLU A 132 5.48 -38.49 12.72
CA GLU A 132 5.99 -37.49 13.67
C GLU A 132 7.40 -37.85 14.17
N HIS A 133 8.45 -37.61 13.37
CA HIS A 133 9.77 -37.18 13.90
C HIS A 133 10.80 -36.74 12.82
N SER A 134 10.70 -37.22 11.58
CA SER A 134 11.68 -36.91 10.50
C SER A 134 11.19 -35.84 9.51
N ALA A 135 9.91 -35.47 9.57
CA ALA A 135 9.32 -34.48 8.68
C ALA A 135 9.53 -33.03 9.17
N SER A 136 9.96 -32.83 10.42
CA SER A 136 10.08 -31.50 11.01
C SER A 136 11.19 -30.66 10.38
N GLU A 137 12.36 -31.26 10.09
CA GLU A 137 13.49 -30.54 9.48
C GLU A 137 13.18 -30.18 8.01
N GLU A 138 12.63 -31.12 7.24
CA GLU A 138 12.22 -30.87 5.85
C GLU A 138 11.06 -29.87 5.75
N GLU A 139 10.13 -29.88 6.72
CA GLU A 139 9.03 -28.92 6.81
C GLU A 139 9.54 -27.53 7.24
N GLU A 140 10.51 -27.45 8.15
CA GLU A 140 11.14 -26.20 8.56
C GLU A 140 11.91 -25.55 7.39
N GLU A 141 12.72 -26.32 6.66
CA GLU A 141 13.40 -25.86 5.44
C GLU A 141 12.43 -25.43 4.33
N PHE A 142 11.26 -26.08 4.24
CA PHE A 142 10.22 -25.66 3.30
C PHE A 142 9.58 -24.33 3.71
N VAL A 143 9.28 -24.15 5.00
CA VAL A 143 8.72 -22.90 5.53
C VAL A 143 9.70 -21.74 5.35
N GLU A 144 10.98 -21.95 5.60
CA GLU A 144 12.02 -20.93 5.40
C GLU A 144 12.14 -20.53 3.93
N ARG A 145 12.25 -21.50 3.01
CA ARG A 145 12.30 -21.23 1.56
C ARG A 145 11.04 -20.52 1.07
N TRP A 146 9.87 -20.91 1.56
CA TRP A 146 8.62 -20.25 1.22
C TRP A 146 8.58 -18.81 1.73
N ARG A 147 9.04 -18.55 2.97
CA ARG A 147 9.15 -17.20 3.53
C ARG A 147 10.12 -16.32 2.74
N GLU A 148 11.23 -16.89 2.28
CA GLU A 148 12.21 -16.18 1.46
C GLU A 148 11.64 -15.86 0.07
N GLN A 149 11.05 -16.85 -0.61
CA GLN A 149 10.37 -16.67 -1.89
C GLN A 149 9.26 -15.63 -1.80
N ARG A 150 8.47 -15.65 -0.72
CA ARG A 150 7.40 -14.67 -0.49
C ARG A 150 7.95 -13.27 -0.27
N ARG A 151 9.09 -13.14 0.42
CA ARG A 151 9.79 -11.85 0.60
C ARG A 151 10.28 -11.31 -0.73
N GLU A 152 10.85 -12.17 -1.58
CA GLU A 152 11.35 -11.79 -2.90
C GLU A 152 10.20 -11.40 -3.84
N GLU A 153 9.11 -12.16 -3.82
CA GLU A 153 7.89 -11.84 -4.56
C GLU A 153 7.33 -10.48 -4.12
N LEU A 154 7.15 -10.22 -2.81
CA LEU A 154 6.71 -8.93 -2.30
C LEU A 154 7.69 -7.79 -2.61
N ARG A 155 9.00 -8.07 -2.66
CA ARG A 155 10.00 -7.06 -3.06
C ARG A 155 9.91 -6.73 -4.55
N ARG A 156 9.63 -7.73 -5.40
CA ARG A 156 9.45 -7.56 -6.85
C ARG A 156 8.13 -6.88 -7.17
N ASP A 157 7.05 -7.35 -6.55
CA ASP A 157 5.66 -6.93 -6.78
C ASP A 157 5.29 -5.67 -5.98
N GLY A 158 6.04 -5.34 -4.92
CA GLY A 158 5.94 -4.08 -4.18
C GLY A 158 6.28 -2.84 -5.02
N SER A 159 6.81 -3.03 -6.24
CA SER A 159 6.93 -1.98 -7.26
C SER A 159 5.63 -1.72 -8.04
N GLY A 160 4.65 -2.64 -8.01
CA GLY A 160 3.45 -2.61 -8.85
C GLY A 160 2.12 -2.79 -8.12
N VAL A 161 2.08 -3.37 -6.91
CA VAL A 161 0.85 -3.57 -6.14
C VAL A 161 0.49 -2.30 -5.38
N ARG A 162 -0.21 -1.43 -6.11
CA ARG A 162 -0.95 -0.27 -5.59
C ARG A 162 -1.91 -0.70 -4.48
N THR A 163 -1.52 -0.48 -3.22
CA THR A 163 -2.48 -0.27 -2.13
C THR A 163 -3.35 0.91 -2.54
N ARG A 164 -4.61 0.64 -2.89
CA ARG A 164 -5.50 1.54 -3.66
C ARG A 164 -5.88 2.85 -2.95
N ARG A 165 -5.24 3.24 -1.84
CA ARG A 165 -5.58 4.46 -1.07
C ARG A 165 -4.42 5.24 -0.43
N THR A 166 -3.16 4.88 -0.65
CA THR A 166 -2.04 5.69 -0.10
C THR A 166 -0.75 5.43 -0.85
N SER A 167 -0.59 6.07 -2.00
CA SER A 167 0.71 6.50 -2.50
C SER A 167 0.43 7.72 -3.36
N PRO A 168 0.96 8.90 -3.02
CA PRO A 168 0.96 10.00 -3.96
C PRO A 168 1.67 9.45 -5.19
N SER A 169 0.97 9.43 -6.33
CA SER A 169 1.63 9.20 -7.61
C SER A 169 2.79 10.19 -7.64
N VAL A 170 4.04 9.71 -7.55
CA VAL A 170 5.21 10.57 -7.71
C VAL A 170 4.99 11.28 -9.03
N ARG A 171 4.65 12.57 -8.96
CA ARG A 171 4.45 13.39 -10.14
C ARG A 171 5.80 13.33 -10.85
N ARG A 172 5.83 12.70 -12.02
CA ARG A 172 7.05 12.64 -12.81
C ARG A 172 7.20 13.99 -13.49
N TYR A 173 8.23 14.72 -13.10
CA TYR A 173 8.56 16.03 -13.63
C TYR A 173 9.58 15.83 -14.74
N GLY A 174 9.13 15.70 -15.99
CA GLY A 174 10.01 15.49 -17.15
C GLY A 174 10.17 16.73 -18.03
N ARG A 175 9.73 17.90 -17.54
CA ARG A 175 9.70 19.15 -18.31
C ARG A 175 10.21 20.30 -17.46
N PHE A 176 10.79 21.29 -18.13
CA PHE A 176 11.22 22.53 -17.51
C PHE A 176 10.02 23.47 -17.46
N ASP A 177 9.42 23.64 -16.28
CA ASP A 177 8.19 24.43 -16.12
C ASP A 177 8.56 25.90 -15.92
N GLU A 178 7.89 26.80 -16.63
CA GLU A 178 8.04 28.24 -16.41
C GLU A 178 6.94 28.72 -15.47
N VAL A 179 7.33 29.42 -14.42
CA VAL A 179 6.38 29.93 -13.43
C VAL A 179 6.67 31.39 -13.07
N ASP A 180 5.60 32.09 -12.76
CA ASP A 180 5.57 33.44 -12.19
C ASP A 180 5.72 33.36 -10.64
N ALA A 181 5.77 34.50 -9.95
CA ALA A 181 5.92 34.65 -8.50
C ALA A 181 4.99 33.74 -7.68
N LEU A 182 3.70 33.69 -8.04
CA LEU A 182 2.71 32.82 -7.39
C LEU A 182 2.94 31.34 -7.71
N GLY A 183 3.37 31.05 -8.94
CA GLY A 183 3.67 29.69 -9.37
C GLY A 183 4.97 29.16 -8.74
N TYR A 184 5.93 30.03 -8.42
CA TYR A 184 7.12 29.68 -7.64
C TYR A 184 6.74 29.20 -6.24
N LEU A 185 5.83 29.92 -5.56
CA LEU A 185 5.35 29.53 -4.23
C LEU A 185 4.57 28.20 -4.28
N ASP A 186 3.66 28.02 -5.25
CA ASP A 186 2.94 26.74 -5.45
C ASP A 186 3.93 25.61 -5.76
N ALA A 187 4.98 25.89 -6.52
CA ALA A 187 6.00 24.93 -6.91
C ALA A 187 6.92 24.50 -5.77
N ILE A 188 6.99 25.22 -4.64
CA ILE A 188 7.76 24.79 -3.45
C ILE A 188 6.86 24.25 -2.33
N GLU A 189 5.64 24.77 -2.17
CA GLU A 189 4.73 24.40 -1.08
C GLU A 189 3.90 23.14 -1.39
N LYS A 190 3.40 23.01 -2.63
CA LYS A 190 2.45 21.95 -3.03
C LYS A 190 3.11 20.65 -3.44
N VAL A 191 4.43 20.55 -3.31
CA VAL A 191 5.19 19.36 -3.68
C VAL A 191 5.32 18.42 -2.48
N THR A 192 5.52 17.13 -2.75
CA THR A 192 5.72 16.13 -1.70
C THR A 192 6.98 16.41 -0.89
N ARG A 193 7.00 16.01 0.39
CA ARG A 193 8.14 16.27 1.28
C ARG A 193 9.46 15.64 0.79
N GLU A 194 9.37 14.54 0.07
CA GLU A 194 10.53 13.79 -0.43
C GLU A 194 11.07 14.30 -1.77
N THR A 195 10.31 15.09 -2.52
CA THR A 195 10.72 15.59 -3.83
C THR A 195 11.57 16.85 -3.69
N VAL A 196 12.68 16.88 -4.42
CA VAL A 196 13.54 18.05 -4.55
C VAL A 196 12.97 18.98 -5.62
N VAL A 197 12.89 20.26 -5.32
CA VAL A 197 12.47 21.31 -6.25
C VAL A 197 13.67 22.17 -6.57
N VAL A 198 14.00 22.28 -7.85
CA VAL A 198 15.11 23.07 -8.37
C VAL A 198 14.53 24.26 -9.12
N VAL A 199 14.77 25.45 -8.59
CA VAL A 199 14.33 26.71 -9.15
C VAL A 199 15.52 27.40 -9.79
N PHE A 200 15.44 27.60 -11.10
CA PHE A 200 16.40 28.35 -11.89
C PHE A 200 15.91 29.79 -12.03
N VAL A 201 16.63 30.70 -11.39
CA VAL A 201 16.42 32.14 -11.50
C VAL A 201 17.21 32.66 -12.68
N TYR A 202 16.50 33.24 -13.64
CA TYR A 202 17.05 33.58 -14.93
C TYR A 202 16.78 35.05 -15.30
N ASP A 203 17.62 35.58 -16.18
CA ASP A 203 17.48 36.94 -16.73
C ASP A 203 17.54 36.86 -18.26
N HIS A 204 16.58 37.48 -18.92
CA HIS A 204 16.45 37.50 -20.37
C HIS A 204 17.56 38.30 -21.05
N GLU A 205 18.08 39.33 -20.36
CA GLU A 205 19.12 40.22 -20.90
C GLU A 205 20.52 39.58 -20.82
N CYS A 206 20.70 38.59 -19.95
CA CYS A 206 21.99 37.96 -19.71
C CYS A 206 22.21 36.71 -20.59
N PRO A 207 23.19 36.70 -21.52
CA PRO A 207 23.45 35.56 -22.39
C PRO A 207 23.92 34.31 -21.64
N VAL A 208 24.56 34.48 -20.48
CA VAL A 208 24.97 33.38 -19.61
C VAL A 208 23.76 32.58 -19.13
N SER A 209 22.65 33.26 -18.84
CA SER A 209 21.43 32.63 -18.36
C SER A 209 20.87 31.64 -19.40
N GLN A 210 20.95 32.01 -20.69
CA GLN A 210 20.53 31.14 -21.80
C GLN A 210 21.41 29.88 -21.89
N VAL A 211 22.73 30.03 -21.76
CA VAL A 211 23.66 28.90 -21.78
C VAL A 211 23.38 27.91 -20.63
N ILE A 212 23.07 28.40 -19.43
CA ILE A 212 22.72 27.55 -18.28
C ILE A 212 21.37 26.87 -18.50
N SER A 213 20.38 27.58 -19.05
CA SER A 213 19.09 27.01 -19.40
C SER A 213 19.22 25.85 -20.41
N ASP A 214 20.06 26.02 -21.42
CA ASP A 214 20.31 24.99 -22.44
C ASP A 214 21.02 23.77 -21.85
N ALA A 215 21.96 23.97 -20.91
CA ALA A 215 22.63 22.89 -20.20
C ALA A 215 21.72 22.17 -19.19
N LEU A 216 20.72 22.85 -18.60
CA LEU A 216 19.75 22.26 -17.68
C LEU A 216 18.71 21.40 -18.42
N THR A 217 18.29 21.80 -19.61
CA THR A 217 17.26 21.10 -20.42
C THR A 217 17.46 19.57 -20.51
N PRO A 218 18.66 19.05 -20.86
CA PRO A 218 18.90 17.60 -20.89
C PRO A 218 18.92 16.96 -19.49
N LEU A 219 19.25 17.69 -18.42
CA LEU A 219 19.24 17.18 -17.04
C LEU A 219 17.83 17.01 -16.49
N VAL A 220 16.91 17.88 -16.88
CA VAL A 220 15.49 17.80 -16.52
C VAL A 220 14.88 16.51 -17.02
N SER A 221 15.14 16.18 -18.29
CA SER A 221 14.61 14.96 -18.91
C SER A 221 15.19 13.67 -18.30
N LYS A 222 16.45 13.73 -17.84
CA LYS A 222 17.12 12.59 -17.19
C LYS A 222 16.63 12.31 -15.78
N ASN A 223 16.11 13.32 -15.06
CA ASN A 223 15.79 13.22 -13.64
C ASN A 223 14.30 13.51 -13.37
N PRO A 224 13.39 12.58 -13.68
CA PRO A 224 11.95 12.78 -13.53
C PRO A 224 11.46 12.86 -12.07
N SER A 225 12.32 12.54 -11.11
CA SER A 225 12.05 12.64 -9.67
C SER A 225 12.21 14.05 -9.10
N VAL A 226 12.87 14.95 -9.85
CA VAL A 226 13.18 16.32 -9.43
C VAL A 226 12.30 17.29 -10.19
N HIS A 227 11.67 18.22 -9.49
CA HIS A 227 10.85 19.24 -10.13
C HIS A 227 11.73 20.43 -10.53
N PHE A 228 11.93 20.61 -11.83
CA PHE A 228 12.66 21.76 -12.35
C PHE A 228 11.71 22.86 -12.79
N VAL A 229 12.03 24.08 -12.36
CA VAL A 229 11.22 25.27 -12.55
C VAL A 229 12.14 26.43 -12.94
N ARG A 230 11.70 27.28 -13.87
CA ARG A 230 12.37 28.54 -14.21
C ARG A 230 11.49 29.73 -13.84
N VAL A 231 12.13 30.76 -13.29
CA VAL A 231 11.47 31.99 -12.84
C VAL A 231 12.35 33.18 -13.26
N PRO A 232 11.80 34.22 -13.88
CA PRO A 232 12.55 35.42 -14.15
C PRO A 232 12.85 36.16 -12.84
N TYR A 233 14.00 36.83 -12.77
CA TYR A 233 14.43 37.51 -11.54
C TYR A 233 13.46 38.63 -11.10
N GLU A 234 12.74 39.25 -12.04
CA GLU A 234 11.77 40.32 -11.79
C GLU A 234 10.60 39.86 -10.92
N ASP A 235 10.14 38.61 -11.10
CA ASP A 235 8.96 38.07 -10.42
C ASP A 235 9.22 37.72 -8.95
N ILE A 236 10.49 37.51 -8.57
CA ILE A 236 10.88 37.08 -7.22
C ILE A 236 11.64 38.15 -6.43
N GLU A 237 11.71 39.38 -6.94
CA GLU A 237 12.46 40.51 -6.36
C GLU A 237 13.89 40.11 -5.94
N PHE A 238 14.53 39.26 -6.74
CA PHE A 238 15.88 38.78 -6.44
C PHE A 238 16.93 39.80 -6.89
N ASP A 239 18.05 39.88 -6.17
CA ASP A 239 19.13 40.80 -6.52
C ASP A 239 19.75 40.42 -7.87
N ASN A 240 19.72 41.35 -8.83
CA ASN A 240 20.30 41.19 -10.17
C ASN A 240 21.78 40.81 -10.11
N ALA A 241 22.51 41.21 -9.05
CA ALA A 241 23.91 40.85 -8.90
C ALA A 241 24.11 39.32 -8.77
N GLY A 242 23.12 38.58 -8.27
CA GLY A 242 23.21 37.14 -8.04
C GLY A 242 22.73 36.26 -9.19
N VAL A 243 22.21 36.84 -10.29
CA VAL A 243 21.61 36.10 -11.42
C VAL A 243 22.68 35.80 -12.48
N PRO A 244 22.74 34.60 -13.06
CA PRO A 244 21.86 33.43 -12.87
C PRO A 244 22.14 32.64 -11.59
N ALA A 245 21.07 32.19 -10.93
CA ALA A 245 21.13 31.41 -9.70
C ALA A 245 20.30 30.11 -9.79
N ILE A 246 20.76 29.05 -9.12
CA ILE A 246 20.00 27.81 -8.93
C ILE A 246 19.72 27.65 -7.43
N LEU A 247 18.44 27.59 -7.08
CA LEU A 247 17.95 27.36 -5.73
C LEU A 247 17.40 25.93 -5.65
N ALA A 248 17.75 25.19 -4.62
CA ALA A 248 17.22 23.85 -4.39
C ALA A 248 16.50 23.77 -3.05
N TYR A 249 15.22 23.41 -3.12
CA TYR A 249 14.32 23.23 -1.99
C TYR A 249 14.04 21.75 -1.75
N LYS A 250 13.87 21.41 -0.47
CA LYS A 250 13.43 20.09 0.01
C LYS A 250 12.37 20.28 1.09
N ASN A 251 11.69 19.22 1.52
CA ASN A 251 10.84 19.24 2.73
C ASN A 251 9.79 20.37 2.80
N GLN A 252 9.12 20.71 1.69
CA GLN A 252 8.11 21.78 1.63
C GLN A 252 8.68 23.16 2.02
N GLY A 253 9.61 23.69 1.23
CA GLY A 253 10.13 25.06 1.37
C GLY A 253 11.46 25.21 2.10
N ASP A 254 12.13 24.12 2.46
CA ASP A 254 13.47 24.16 3.06
C ASP A 254 14.55 24.35 1.98
N LEU A 255 15.12 25.57 1.89
CA LEU A 255 16.22 25.88 0.99
C LEU A 255 17.52 25.28 1.53
N PHE A 256 18.02 24.23 0.89
CA PHE A 256 19.24 23.55 1.34
C PHE A 256 20.47 23.84 0.46
N ALA A 257 20.27 24.24 -0.79
CA ALA A 257 21.36 24.68 -1.65
C ALA A 257 20.99 25.96 -2.39
N ASN A 258 21.85 26.95 -2.27
CA ASN A 258 21.79 28.20 -3.01
C ASN A 258 23.08 28.33 -3.82
N LEU A 259 22.95 28.19 -5.14
CA LEU A 259 24.05 28.23 -6.10
C LEU A 259 23.95 29.54 -6.88
N THR A 260 24.40 30.62 -6.25
CA THR A 260 24.73 31.88 -6.94
C THR A 260 26.11 31.78 -7.56
N TYR A 261 26.35 32.44 -8.68
CA TYR A 261 27.66 32.47 -9.36
C TYR A 261 28.19 31.06 -9.72
N ILE A 262 27.34 30.24 -10.36
CA ILE A 262 27.69 28.86 -10.75
C ILE A 262 28.94 28.80 -11.63
N ILE A 263 29.18 29.85 -12.43
CA ILE A 263 30.35 29.96 -13.31
C ILE A 263 31.64 29.99 -12.50
N ASP A 264 31.68 30.71 -11.38
CA ASP A 264 32.88 30.84 -10.54
C ASP A 264 33.20 29.54 -9.78
N GLN A 265 32.22 28.64 -9.67
CA GLN A 265 32.42 27.31 -9.08
C GLN A 265 32.96 26.29 -10.08
N ILE A 266 32.96 26.62 -11.37
CA ILE A 266 33.53 25.79 -12.42
C ILE A 266 35.00 26.18 -12.56
N PRO A 267 35.94 25.22 -12.47
CA PRO A 267 37.34 25.53 -12.71
C PRO A 267 37.51 26.03 -14.15
N ASP A 268 38.25 27.13 -14.31
CA ASP A 268 38.50 27.86 -15.58
C ASP A 268 38.98 26.97 -16.74
N ASP A 269 39.53 25.79 -16.42
CA ASP A 269 40.04 24.80 -17.38
C ASP A 269 38.95 23.88 -17.98
N THR A 270 37.69 24.00 -17.55
CA THR A 270 36.59 23.15 -18.04
C THR A 270 35.53 23.94 -18.81
N LEU A 271 35.17 23.45 -19.99
CA LEU A 271 34.08 24.03 -20.79
C LEU A 271 32.75 23.84 -20.03
N PHE A 272 31.94 24.91 -19.99
CA PHE A 272 30.60 24.85 -19.42
C PHE A 272 29.73 23.89 -20.25
N ASP A 273 29.51 22.69 -19.74
CA ASP A 273 28.69 21.66 -20.36
C ASP A 273 27.73 21.03 -19.34
N THR A 274 26.70 20.36 -19.86
CA THR A 274 25.70 19.58 -19.12
C THR A 274 26.33 18.70 -18.04
N GLY A 275 27.46 18.04 -18.33
CA GLY A 275 28.15 17.16 -17.40
C GLY A 275 28.84 17.89 -16.24
N ALA A 276 29.36 19.10 -16.48
CA ALA A 276 29.95 19.94 -15.43
C ALA A 276 28.86 20.39 -14.45
N LEU A 277 27.72 20.85 -14.98
CA LEU A 277 26.57 21.28 -14.18
C LEU A 277 25.98 20.10 -13.38
N GLU A 278 25.88 18.92 -13.98
CA GLU A 278 25.45 17.70 -13.29
C GLU A 278 26.35 17.38 -12.10
N THR A 279 27.66 17.53 -12.26
CA THR A 279 28.64 17.25 -11.20
C THR A 279 28.49 18.21 -10.03
N ILE A 280 28.24 19.49 -10.28
CA ILE A 280 27.97 20.50 -9.25
C ILE A 280 26.67 20.18 -8.51
N LEU A 281 25.59 19.90 -9.25
CA LEU A 281 24.31 19.56 -8.64
C LEU A 281 24.38 18.31 -7.76
N ARG A 282 25.12 17.27 -8.20
CA ARG A 282 25.40 16.08 -7.39
C ARG A 282 26.23 16.39 -6.15
N LYS A 283 27.26 17.24 -6.27
CA LYS A 283 28.10 17.65 -5.12
C LYS A 283 27.27 18.34 -4.04
N HIS A 284 26.29 19.15 -4.44
CA HIS A 284 25.36 19.83 -3.53
C HIS A 284 24.16 18.97 -3.11
N LYS A 285 24.10 17.68 -3.50
CA LYS A 285 23.00 16.75 -3.20
C LYS A 285 21.64 17.20 -3.72
N VAL A 286 21.64 17.94 -4.83
CA VAL A 286 20.44 18.38 -5.55
C VAL A 286 19.90 17.28 -6.46
N LEU A 287 20.82 16.46 -7.01
CA LEU A 287 20.56 15.25 -7.79
C LEU A 287 20.93 13.99 -7.01
#